data_AF-A0A8S3R0Y3-F1
#
_entry.id   AF-A0A8S3R0Y3-F1
#
_cell.length_a   1.000
_cell.length_b   1.000
_cell.length_c   1.000
_cell.angle_alpha   90.00
_cell.angle_beta   90.00
_cell.angle_gamma   90.00
#
_symmetry.space_group_name_H-M   'P 1'
#
loop_
_entity.id
_entity.type
_entity.pdbx_description
1 polymer ?
#
loop_
_entity_poly.entity_id
_entity_poly.type
_entity_poly.pdbx_seq_one_letter_code
_entity_poly.pdbx_strand_id
1 'polypeptide(L)'
;MEAFRQFVMNWGFPIAENKTIGPATVIPFLGFVIDTVRMMVIIPQEKLEKLQSELSSLLQKKKIMLRELESITGLMSFCSRAIPSSRAFIRRFYDLIASVKCKKHHYKVRLNKEVKADAMLWLQFLNIFNGQCFFPERVWLSNDILQLFTDSSGNQYLGCGAFFNGKWSQFKWPQIWCSSPILKNLALLELIPVILALYL
;
A
#
# COMPACT_ATOMS: atom_id res chain seq x y z
N MET A 1 -9.08 24.54 -20.18
CA MET A 1 -7.78 24.29 -20.84
C MET A 1 -7.11 25.57 -21.31
N GLU A 2 -7.83 26.48 -21.97
CA GLU A 2 -7.24 27.71 -22.53
C GLU A 2 -6.55 28.60 -21.48
N ALA A 3 -7.22 28.87 -20.35
CA ALA A 3 -6.64 29.65 -19.26
C ALA A 3 -5.37 29.00 -18.66
N PHE A 4 -5.34 27.67 -18.55
CA PHE A 4 -4.16 26.94 -18.08
C PHE A 4 -3.01 27.02 -19.08
N ARG A 5 -3.30 26.84 -20.38
CA ARG A 5 -2.29 26.99 -21.44
C ARG A 5 -1.70 28.40 -21.46
N GLN A 6 -2.54 29.43 -21.40
CA GLN A 6 -2.09 30.82 -21.32
C GLN A 6 -1.22 31.07 -20.09
N PHE A 7 -1.63 30.59 -18.91
CA PHE A 7 -0.83 30.69 -17.70
C PHE A 7 0.56 30.06 -17.85
N VAL A 8 0.62 28.81 -18.33
CA VAL A 8 1.85 28.04 -18.49
C VAL A 8 2.78 28.69 -19.53
N MET A 9 2.22 29.17 -20.66
CA MET A 9 2.98 29.90 -21.69
C MET A 9 3.51 31.24 -21.17
N ASN A 10 2.70 32.02 -20.44
CA ASN A 10 3.11 33.30 -19.86
C ASN A 10 4.29 33.14 -18.89
N TRP A 11 4.38 32.00 -18.21
CA TRP A 11 5.47 31.67 -17.30
C TRP A 11 6.65 30.95 -17.97
N GLY A 12 6.61 30.76 -19.29
CA GLY A 12 7.69 30.15 -20.06
C GLY A 12 7.83 28.63 -19.88
N PHE A 13 6.80 27.95 -19.36
CA PHE A 13 6.81 26.50 -19.23
C PHE A 13 6.42 25.84 -20.57
N PRO A 14 7.23 24.91 -21.11
CA PRO A 14 6.91 24.24 -22.36
C PRO A 14 5.82 23.17 -22.18
N ILE A 15 4.87 23.11 -23.12
CA ILE A 15 3.80 22.09 -23.15
C ILE A 15 4.11 21.06 -24.23
N ALA A 16 4.11 19.78 -23.86
CA ALA A 16 4.22 18.68 -24.80
C ALA A 16 2.83 18.33 -25.36
N GLU A 17 2.42 18.95 -26.47
CA GLU A 17 1.08 18.79 -27.04
C GLU A 17 0.75 17.33 -27.39
N ASN A 18 1.74 16.55 -27.84
CA ASN A 18 1.59 15.12 -28.13
C ASN A 18 1.29 14.24 -26.91
N LYS A 19 1.56 14.74 -25.69
CA LYS A 19 1.26 14.07 -24.42
C LYS A 19 0.11 14.75 -23.66
N THR A 20 -0.41 15.85 -24.20
CA THR A 20 -1.44 16.64 -23.55
C THR A 20 -2.79 16.08 -23.96
N ILE A 21 -3.56 15.67 -22.96
CA ILE A 21 -4.93 15.18 -23.14
C ILE A 21 -5.86 16.27 -22.62
N GLY A 22 -6.87 16.61 -23.42
CA GLY A 22 -7.91 17.56 -23.02
C GLY A 22 -8.78 17.03 -21.88
N PRO A 23 -9.86 17.74 -21.51
CA PRO A 23 -10.84 17.24 -20.57
C PRO A 23 -11.40 15.90 -21.06
N ALA A 24 -11.12 14.84 -20.33
CA ALA A 24 -11.54 13.48 -20.65
C ALA A 24 -11.87 12.75 -19.36
N THR A 25 -12.82 11.82 -19.44
CA THR A 25 -13.25 11.00 -18.31
C THR A 25 -12.43 9.72 -18.16
N VAL A 26 -11.69 9.34 -19.21
CA VAL A 26 -10.76 8.22 -19.20
C VAL A 26 -9.40 8.71 -19.65
N ILE A 27 -8.41 8.70 -18.76
CA ILE A 27 -7.07 9.24 -19.06
C ILE A 27 -5.94 8.30 -18.59
N PRO A 28 -4.88 8.12 -19.38
CA PRO A 28 -3.64 7.55 -18.88
C PRO A 28 -2.95 8.56 -17.95
N PHE A 29 -2.62 8.14 -16.72
CA PHE A 29 -1.97 8.96 -15.72
C PHE A 29 -0.99 8.14 -14.89
N LEU A 30 0.28 8.58 -14.84
CA LEU A 30 1.38 7.93 -14.09
C LEU A 30 1.51 6.41 -14.35
N GLY A 31 1.21 5.98 -15.57
CA GLY A 31 1.29 4.57 -15.98
C GLY A 31 0.08 3.70 -15.61
N PHE A 32 -1.00 4.30 -15.12
CA PHE A 32 -2.33 3.72 -14.95
C PHE A 32 -3.32 4.38 -15.91
N VAL A 33 -4.54 3.86 -15.99
CA VAL A 33 -5.68 4.55 -16.60
C VAL A 33 -6.67 4.91 -15.49
N ILE A 34 -7.06 6.17 -15.42
CA ILE A 34 -8.11 6.65 -14.51
C ILE A 34 -9.39 6.72 -15.32
N ASP A 35 -10.43 6.04 -14.86
CA ASP A 35 -11.79 6.09 -15.41
C ASP A 35 -12.70 6.73 -14.36
N THR A 36 -13.08 7.99 -14.59
CA THR A 36 -13.96 8.74 -13.68
C THR A 36 -15.44 8.46 -13.91
N VAL A 37 -15.83 7.77 -15.00
CA VAL A 37 -17.22 7.33 -15.22
C VAL A 37 -17.50 6.15 -14.30
N ARG A 38 -16.60 5.16 -14.28
CA ARG A 38 -16.70 3.97 -13.44
C ARG A 38 -16.05 4.14 -12.06
N MET A 39 -15.43 5.29 -11.82
CA MET A 39 -14.75 5.62 -10.57
C MET A 39 -13.70 4.56 -10.20
N MET A 40 -12.78 4.26 -11.13
CA MET A 40 -11.77 3.23 -10.95
C MET A 40 -10.42 3.58 -11.54
N VAL A 41 -9.38 2.94 -11.01
CA VAL A 41 -8.02 2.91 -11.56
C VAL A 41 -7.79 1.56 -12.22
N ILE A 42 -7.24 1.60 -13.43
CA ILE A 42 -6.96 0.42 -14.24
C ILE A 42 -5.45 0.30 -14.45
N ILE A 43 -4.92 -0.88 -14.20
CA ILE A 43 -3.55 -1.27 -14.54
C ILE A 43 -3.54 -1.67 -16.02
N PRO A 44 -2.62 -1.15 -16.84
CA PRO A 44 -2.51 -1.56 -18.24
C PRO A 44 -2.33 -3.09 -18.35
N GLN A 45 -3.08 -3.71 -19.27
CA GLN A 45 -3.15 -5.15 -19.45
C GLN A 45 -1.77 -5.80 -19.66
N GLU A 46 -0.92 -5.15 -20.45
CA GLU A 46 0.47 -5.60 -20.69
C GLU A 46 1.26 -5.80 -19.39
N LYS A 47 1.08 -4.92 -18.41
CA LYS A 47 1.77 -5.02 -17.11
C LYS A 47 1.23 -6.16 -16.26
N LEU A 48 -0.07 -6.44 -16.35
CA LEU A 48 -0.70 -7.55 -15.64
C LEU A 48 -0.22 -8.89 -16.19
N GLU A 49 -0.27 -9.05 -17.51
CA GLU A 49 0.16 -10.28 -18.20
C GLU A 49 1.64 -10.54 -17.95
N LYS A 50 2.47 -9.50 -18.02
CA LYS A 50 3.89 -9.58 -17.68
C LYS A 50 4.09 -10.07 -16.24
N LEU A 51 3.38 -9.46 -15.27
CA LEU A 51 3.52 -9.84 -13.86
C LEU A 51 3.02 -11.28 -13.60
N GLN A 52 1.89 -11.67 -14.19
CA GLN A 52 1.36 -13.02 -14.08
C GLN A 52 2.33 -14.07 -14.64
N SER A 53 2.93 -13.79 -15.80
CA SER A 53 3.93 -14.65 -16.43
C SER A 53 5.20 -14.78 -15.59
N GLU A 54 5.73 -13.66 -15.09
CA GLU A 54 6.94 -13.65 -14.27
C GLU A 54 6.74 -14.37 -12.92
N LEU A 55 5.60 -14.19 -12.27
CA LEU A 55 5.26 -14.89 -11.02
C LEU A 55 5.06 -16.39 -11.25
N SER A 56 4.36 -16.78 -12.32
CA SER A 56 4.19 -18.19 -12.69
C SER A 56 5.53 -18.87 -12.96
N SER A 57 6.44 -18.19 -13.66
CA SER A 57 7.82 -18.66 -13.90
C SER A 57 8.61 -18.78 -12.59
N LEU A 58 8.49 -17.80 -11.69
CA LEU A 58 9.17 -17.78 -10.39
C LEU A 58 8.76 -19.00 -9.54
N LEU A 59 7.49 -19.39 -9.55
CA LEU A 59 6.98 -20.51 -8.77
C LEU A 59 7.59 -21.86 -9.18
N GLN A 60 7.93 -22.04 -10.45
CA GLN A 60 8.57 -23.27 -10.97
C GLN A 60 10.06 -23.35 -10.62
N LYS A 61 10.70 -22.23 -10.31
CA LYS A 61 12.14 -22.17 -10.04
C LYS A 61 12.47 -22.43 -8.57
N LYS A 62 13.66 -23.02 -8.31
CA LYS A 62 14.23 -23.10 -6.95
C LYS A 62 15.15 -21.91 -6.64
N LYS A 63 15.75 -21.33 -7.68
CA LYS A 63 16.64 -20.17 -7.61
C LYS A 63 16.32 -19.21 -8.76
N ILE A 64 16.50 -17.92 -8.55
CA ILE A 64 16.26 -16.86 -9.53
C ILE A 64 17.43 -15.86 -9.50
N MET A 65 17.72 -15.16 -10.60
CA MET A 65 18.73 -14.09 -10.55
C MET A 65 18.24 -12.94 -9.67
N LEU A 66 19.16 -12.30 -8.95
CA LEU A 66 18.84 -11.16 -8.08
C LEU A 66 18.15 -10.05 -8.88
N ARG A 67 18.68 -9.72 -10.08
CA ARG A 67 18.08 -8.71 -10.97
C ARG A 67 16.64 -9.05 -11.39
N GLU A 68 16.36 -10.34 -11.65
CA GLU A 68 14.99 -10.77 -11.98
C GLU A 68 14.07 -10.61 -10.78
N LEU A 69 14.52 -10.97 -9.57
CA LEU A 69 13.77 -10.79 -8.33
C LEU A 69 13.47 -9.31 -8.06
N GLU A 70 14.46 -8.43 -8.23
CA GLU A 70 14.31 -6.98 -8.10
C GLU A 70 13.32 -6.41 -9.12
N SER A 71 13.40 -6.86 -10.38
CA SER A 71 12.46 -6.47 -11.44
C SER A 71 11.02 -6.85 -11.11
N ILE A 72 10.78 -8.11 -10.72
CA ILE A 72 9.46 -8.62 -10.32
C ILE A 72 8.93 -7.80 -9.14
N THR A 73 9.77 -7.59 -8.11
CA THR A 73 9.39 -6.83 -6.90
C THR A 73 9.04 -5.38 -7.24
N GLY A 74 9.77 -4.74 -8.17
CA GLY A 74 9.46 -3.41 -8.67
C GLY A 74 8.11 -3.35 -9.39
N LEU A 75 7.81 -4.34 -10.22
CA LEU A 75 6.52 -4.44 -10.92
C LEU A 75 5.35 -4.70 -9.96
N MET A 76 5.53 -5.55 -8.95
CA MET A 76 4.56 -5.75 -7.87
C MET A 76 4.32 -4.45 -7.09
N SER A 77 5.39 -3.73 -6.76
CA SER A 77 5.31 -2.44 -6.04
C SER A 77 4.53 -1.40 -6.86
N PHE A 78 4.78 -1.33 -8.17
CA PHE A 78 3.99 -0.52 -9.08
C PHE A 78 2.50 -0.91 -9.02
N CYS A 79 2.17 -2.19 -9.22
CA CYS A 79 0.78 -2.67 -9.23
C CYS A 79 0.07 -2.47 -7.88
N SER A 80 0.81 -2.48 -6.76
CA SER A 80 0.23 -2.32 -5.42
C SER A 80 -0.44 -0.97 -5.17
N ARG A 81 -0.13 0.04 -5.99
CA ARG A 81 -0.82 1.35 -5.96
C ARG A 81 -2.27 1.26 -6.40
N ALA A 82 -2.62 0.26 -7.19
CA ALA A 82 -3.97 0.02 -7.70
C ALA A 82 -4.55 -1.33 -7.23
N ILE A 83 -3.85 -2.09 -6.38
CA ILE A 83 -4.38 -3.33 -5.79
C ILE A 83 -4.40 -3.14 -4.26
N PRO A 84 -5.57 -2.92 -3.65
CA PRO A 84 -5.70 -2.72 -2.21
C PRO A 84 -5.04 -3.85 -1.40
N SER A 85 -4.40 -3.48 -0.28
CA SER A 85 -3.77 -4.41 0.67
C SER A 85 -2.63 -5.29 0.14
N SER A 86 -2.37 -5.30 -1.16
CA SER A 86 -1.35 -6.15 -1.79
C SER A 86 0.08 -5.82 -1.35
N ARG A 87 0.35 -4.55 -0.97
CA ARG A 87 1.68 -4.07 -0.55
C ARG A 87 2.25 -4.85 0.64
N ALA A 88 1.41 -5.35 1.53
CA ALA A 88 1.84 -6.18 2.67
C ALA A 88 2.59 -7.44 2.21
N PHE A 89 2.18 -8.01 1.07
CA PHE A 89 2.71 -9.26 0.51
C PHE A 89 3.90 -9.04 -0.43
N ILE A 90 4.48 -7.84 -0.44
CA ILE A 90 5.76 -7.54 -1.12
C ILE A 90 6.91 -7.57 -0.10
N ARG A 91 6.61 -7.45 1.20
CA ARG A 91 7.64 -7.26 2.22
C ARG A 91 8.67 -8.40 2.22
N ARG A 92 8.24 -9.65 2.12
CA ARG A 92 9.14 -10.82 2.11
C ARG A 92 10.04 -10.87 0.87
N PHE A 93 9.61 -10.30 -0.26
CA PHE A 93 10.48 -10.13 -1.42
C PHE A 93 11.61 -9.13 -1.13
N TYR A 94 11.27 -7.97 -0.56
CA TYR A 94 12.27 -6.99 -0.15
C TYR A 94 13.23 -7.53 0.92
N ASP A 95 12.73 -8.29 1.90
CA ASP A 95 13.57 -8.93 2.92
C ASP A 95 14.53 -9.95 2.29
N LEU A 96 14.05 -10.74 1.33
CA LEU A 96 14.91 -11.66 0.58
C LEU A 96 15.99 -10.91 -0.20
N ILE A 97 15.65 -9.84 -0.92
CA ILE A 97 16.62 -8.99 -1.64
C ILE A 97 17.65 -8.36 -0.67
N ALA A 98 17.19 -7.84 0.46
CA ALA A 98 18.04 -7.22 1.48
C ALA A 98 19.03 -8.22 2.08
N SER A 99 18.60 -9.46 2.32
CA SER A 99 19.42 -10.53 2.91
C SER A 99 20.60 -10.97 2.04
N VAL A 100 20.57 -10.69 0.74
CA VAL A 100 21.61 -11.12 -0.21
C VAL A 100 22.86 -10.25 -0.05
N LYS A 101 23.95 -10.87 0.44
CA LYS A 101 25.27 -10.24 0.61
C LYS A 101 25.95 -9.88 -0.72
N CYS A 102 25.81 -10.73 -1.75
CA CYS A 102 26.43 -10.52 -3.05
C CYS A 102 25.51 -9.69 -3.96
N LYS A 103 25.82 -8.41 -4.16
CA LYS A 103 25.01 -7.48 -4.98
C LYS A 103 25.30 -7.55 -6.49
N LYS A 104 25.77 -8.70 -6.99
CA LYS A 104 26.00 -8.89 -8.44
C LYS A 104 24.69 -9.25 -9.13
N HIS A 105 24.39 -8.60 -10.26
CA HIS A 105 23.15 -8.79 -11.02
C HIS A 105 22.82 -10.25 -11.39
N HIS A 106 23.85 -11.04 -11.74
CA HIS A 106 23.71 -12.45 -12.13
C HIS A 106 23.74 -13.44 -10.94
N TYR A 107 23.83 -12.94 -9.71
CA TYR A 107 23.83 -13.79 -8.53
C TYR A 107 22.48 -14.50 -8.38
N LYS A 108 22.50 -15.81 -8.16
CA LYS A 108 21.28 -16.60 -8.02
C LYS A 108 20.87 -16.73 -6.56
N VAL A 109 19.69 -16.22 -6.23
CA VAL A 109 19.07 -16.25 -4.90
C VAL A 109 18.15 -17.47 -4.81
N ARG A 110 18.16 -18.17 -3.66
CA ARG A 110 17.23 -19.28 -3.41
C ARG A 110 15.89 -18.73 -2.93
N LEU A 111 14.82 -19.20 -3.55
CA LEU A 111 13.45 -18.84 -3.15
C LEU A 111 13.05 -19.67 -1.93
N ASN A 112 12.62 -19.00 -0.85
CA ASN A 112 12.07 -19.67 0.32
C ASN A 112 10.56 -19.97 0.12
N LYS A 113 9.98 -20.76 1.03
CA LYS A 113 8.57 -21.16 0.93
C LYS A 113 7.62 -19.96 1.09
N GLU A 114 8.01 -18.97 1.88
CA GLU A 114 7.18 -17.81 2.24
C GLU A 114 7.02 -16.81 1.07
N VAL A 115 8.10 -16.58 0.32
CA VAL A 115 8.09 -15.78 -0.92
C VAL A 115 7.27 -16.49 -1.99
N LYS A 116 7.34 -17.83 -2.08
CA LYS A 116 6.46 -18.59 -2.98
C LYS A 116 5.00 -18.49 -2.57
N ALA A 117 4.70 -18.52 -1.27
CA ALA A 117 3.34 -18.33 -0.77
C ALA A 117 2.80 -16.94 -1.13
N ASP A 118 3.60 -15.88 -0.98
CA ASP A 118 3.22 -14.53 -1.43
C ASP A 118 3.02 -14.48 -2.94
N ALA A 119 3.91 -15.10 -3.73
CA ALA A 119 3.77 -15.13 -5.18
C ALA A 119 2.44 -15.79 -5.61
N MET A 120 2.02 -16.87 -4.94
CA MET A 120 0.72 -17.52 -5.18
C MET A 120 -0.45 -16.60 -4.82
N LEU A 121 -0.38 -15.93 -3.67
CA LEU A 121 -1.41 -14.97 -3.27
C LEU A 121 -1.50 -13.78 -4.23
N TRP A 122 -0.36 -13.31 -4.73
CA TRP A 122 -0.32 -12.27 -5.76
C TRP A 122 -1.00 -12.69 -7.06
N LEU A 123 -0.82 -13.93 -7.51
CA LEU A 123 -1.57 -14.45 -8.66
C LEU A 123 -3.09 -14.44 -8.40
N GLN A 124 -3.52 -14.74 -7.17
CA GLN A 124 -4.93 -14.62 -6.80
C GLN A 124 -5.41 -13.15 -6.84
N PHE A 125 -4.64 -12.20 -6.32
CA PHE A 125 -4.97 -10.79 -6.43
C PHE A 125 -5.09 -10.32 -7.88
N LEU A 126 -4.15 -10.73 -8.74
CA LEU A 126 -4.19 -10.36 -10.15
C LEU A 126 -5.42 -10.93 -10.85
N ASN A 127 -5.89 -12.12 -10.45
CA ASN A 127 -7.13 -12.70 -10.98
C ASN A 127 -8.38 -12.01 -10.44
N ILE A 128 -8.45 -11.76 -9.13
CA ILE A 128 -9.64 -11.18 -8.47
C ILE A 128 -9.85 -9.72 -8.90
N PHE A 129 -8.80 -8.91 -8.85
CA PHE A 129 -8.89 -7.49 -9.22
C PHE A 129 -8.85 -7.31 -10.74
N ASN A 130 -8.19 -8.23 -11.47
CA ASN A 130 -8.02 -8.16 -12.93
C ASN A 130 -7.58 -6.77 -13.42
N GLY A 131 -6.68 -6.15 -12.65
CA GLY A 131 -6.18 -4.80 -12.92
C GLY A 131 -7.15 -3.67 -12.70
N GLN A 132 -8.35 -3.90 -12.19
CA GLN A 132 -9.36 -2.89 -11.93
C GLN A 132 -9.53 -2.70 -10.43
N CYS A 133 -9.48 -1.44 -9.98
CA CYS A 133 -9.75 -1.09 -8.60
C CYS A 133 -10.62 0.14 -8.52
N PHE A 134 -11.79 -0.03 -7.92
CA PHE A 134 -12.70 1.07 -7.63
C PHE A 134 -12.10 2.02 -6.61
N PHE A 135 -12.43 3.30 -6.74
CA PHE A 135 -12.21 4.25 -5.69
C PHE A 135 -13.00 3.80 -4.46
N PRO A 136 -12.40 3.82 -3.26
CA PRO A 136 -13.14 3.51 -2.06
C PRO A 136 -14.26 4.55 -1.90
N GLU A 137 -15.49 4.10 -1.66
CA GLU A 137 -16.56 4.96 -1.17
C GLU A 137 -16.18 5.48 0.21
N ARG A 138 -15.45 6.60 0.24
CA ARG A 138 -15.16 7.31 1.47
C ARG A 138 -16.24 8.35 1.67
N VAL A 139 -17.20 8.04 2.54
CA VAL A 139 -17.98 9.08 3.19
C VAL A 139 -17.01 9.84 4.08
N TRP A 140 -16.61 11.03 3.66
CA TRP A 140 -15.80 11.93 4.49
C TRP A 140 -16.68 12.46 5.61
N LEU A 141 -16.78 11.71 6.70
CA LEU A 141 -17.36 12.20 7.95
C LEU A 141 -16.31 13.10 8.60
N SER A 142 -16.65 14.36 8.89
CA SER A 142 -15.78 15.20 9.70
C SER A 142 -15.70 14.63 11.13
N ASN A 143 -14.57 14.83 11.81
CA ASN A 143 -14.46 14.46 13.23
C ASN A 143 -15.48 15.19 14.11
N ASP A 144 -16.05 16.31 13.64
CA ASP A 144 -17.14 17.00 14.34
C ASP A 144 -18.42 16.16 14.41
N ILE A 145 -18.61 15.22 13.48
CA ILE A 145 -19.77 14.32 13.43
C ILE A 145 -19.54 13.07 14.29
N LEU A 146 -18.32 12.52 14.30
CA LEU A 146 -18.00 11.28 15.03
C LEU A 146 -17.52 11.53 16.47
N GLN A 147 -16.86 12.67 16.71
CA GLN A 147 -16.26 13.05 17.99
C GLN A 147 -15.42 11.94 18.63
N LEU A 148 -14.56 11.28 17.83
CA LEU A 148 -13.68 10.18 18.28
C LEU A 148 -12.23 10.66 18.36
N PHE A 149 -11.63 10.59 19.55
CA PHE A 149 -10.22 10.90 19.79
C PHE A 149 -9.59 9.83 20.68
N THR A 150 -8.44 9.30 20.27
CA THR A 150 -7.75 8.22 20.98
C THR A 150 -6.26 8.51 21.05
N ASP A 151 -5.64 8.25 22.19
CA ASP A 151 -4.19 8.38 22.36
C ASP A 151 -3.66 7.28 23.29
N SER A 152 -2.43 6.85 23.08
CA SER A 152 -1.77 5.81 23.86
C SER A 152 -0.29 6.12 24.07
N SER A 153 0.23 5.79 25.26
CA SER A 153 1.64 6.01 25.58
C SER A 153 2.40 4.69 25.69
N GLY A 154 3.60 4.63 25.10
CA GLY A 154 4.56 3.52 25.31
C GLY A 154 5.24 3.50 26.68
N ASN A 155 5.05 4.53 27.52
CA ASN A 155 5.61 4.59 28.86
C ASN A 155 4.84 3.68 29.83
N GLN A 156 5.56 2.79 30.50
CA GLN A 156 5.05 1.82 31.49
C GLN A 156 4.31 2.44 32.68
N TYR A 157 4.56 3.71 33.00
CA TYR A 157 3.88 4.40 34.11
C TYR A 157 2.58 5.10 33.68
N LEU A 158 2.31 5.17 32.37
CA LEU A 158 1.15 5.83 31.79
C LEU A 158 0.11 4.80 31.32
N GLY A 159 -0.67 5.15 30.31
CA GLY A 159 -1.81 4.40 29.84
C GLY A 159 -2.25 4.86 28.46
N CYS A 160 -3.54 4.69 28.19
CA CYS A 160 -4.22 5.27 27.04
C CYS A 160 -5.49 6.00 27.46
N GLY A 161 -6.00 6.83 26.56
CA GLY A 161 -7.23 7.58 26.71
C GLY A 161 -8.07 7.50 25.44
N ALA A 162 -9.39 7.48 25.63
CA ALA A 162 -10.38 7.46 24.57
C ALA A 162 -11.47 8.48 24.88
N PHE A 163 -11.89 9.22 23.87
CA PHE A 163 -13.05 10.09 23.90
C PHE A 163 -13.96 9.74 22.71
N PHE A 164 -15.24 9.56 22.98
CA PHE A 164 -16.25 9.31 21.96
C PHE A 164 -17.55 10.01 22.32
N ASN A 165 -18.01 10.93 21.46
CA ASN A 165 -19.31 11.60 21.53
C ASN A 165 -19.67 12.15 22.94
N GLY A 166 -18.75 12.94 23.52
CA GLY A 166 -18.93 13.56 24.84
C GLY A 166 -18.58 12.68 26.04
N LYS A 167 -18.29 11.40 25.83
CA LYS A 167 -17.84 10.47 26.88
C LYS A 167 -16.35 10.21 26.77
N TRP A 168 -15.71 9.91 27.89
CA TRP A 168 -14.28 9.58 27.91
C TRP A 168 -13.99 8.43 28.87
N SER A 169 -12.91 7.69 28.56
CA SER A 169 -12.35 6.67 29.42
C SER A 169 -10.83 6.74 29.35
N GLN A 170 -10.19 6.30 30.43
CA GLN A 170 -8.75 6.13 30.51
C GLN A 170 -8.42 4.75 31.05
N PHE A 171 -7.32 4.18 30.57
CA PHE A 171 -6.85 2.88 31.02
C PHE A 171 -5.35 2.92 31.29
N LYS A 172 -4.97 2.69 32.55
CA LYS A 172 -3.57 2.60 32.94
C LYS A 172 -3.03 1.21 32.61
N TRP A 173 -1.78 1.15 32.14
CA TRP A 173 -1.19 -0.15 31.81
C TRP A 173 -1.06 -1.04 33.04
N PRO A 174 -1.42 -2.35 32.92
CA PRO A 174 -1.21 -3.30 33.99
C PRO A 174 0.28 -3.41 34.34
N GLN A 175 0.61 -3.55 35.63
CA GLN A 175 1.99 -3.70 36.09
C GLN A 175 2.73 -4.88 35.43
N ILE A 176 1.99 -5.93 35.04
CA ILE A 176 2.55 -7.09 34.35
C ILE A 176 3.12 -6.76 32.96
N TRP A 177 2.77 -5.60 32.40
CA TRP A 177 3.29 -5.13 31.12
C TRP A 177 4.60 -4.33 31.24
N CYS A 178 4.96 -3.85 32.44
CA CYS A 178 6.16 -3.01 32.65
C CYS A 178 7.46 -3.66 32.16
N SER A 179 7.54 -4.99 32.16
CA SER A 179 8.71 -5.73 31.66
C SER A 179 8.44 -6.47 30.35
N SER A 180 7.26 -6.26 29.75
CA SER A 180 6.82 -6.99 28.57
C SER A 180 7.20 -6.26 27.28
N PRO A 181 7.56 -7.00 26.20
CA PRO A 181 7.75 -6.40 24.88
C PRO A 181 6.47 -5.77 24.30
N ILE A 182 5.31 -6.02 24.90
CA ILE A 182 4.01 -5.42 24.52
C ILE A 182 4.09 -3.90 24.47
N LEU A 183 4.73 -3.24 25.45
CA LEU A 183 4.84 -1.78 25.51
C LEU A 183 5.71 -1.18 24.38
N LYS A 184 6.47 -2.01 23.66
CA LYS A 184 7.27 -1.59 22.49
C LYS A 184 6.47 -1.66 21.18
N ASN A 185 5.30 -2.30 21.19
CA ASN A 185 4.46 -2.43 20.01
C ASN A 185 3.41 -1.30 19.99
N LEU A 186 3.80 -0.14 19.46
CA LEU A 186 2.93 1.04 19.38
C LEU A 186 1.61 0.75 18.67
N ALA A 187 1.60 -0.02 17.59
CA ALA A 187 0.38 -0.36 16.86
C ALA A 187 -0.62 -1.14 17.74
N LEU A 188 -0.13 -2.00 18.62
CA LEU A 188 -0.98 -2.71 19.59
C LEU A 188 -1.52 -1.75 20.67
N LEU A 189 -0.68 -0.84 21.16
CA LEU A 189 -1.09 0.13 22.18
C LEU A 189 -2.13 1.13 21.66
N GLU A 190 -2.01 1.56 20.40
CA GLU A 190 -2.95 2.46 19.73
C GLU A 190 -4.32 1.80 19.49
N LEU A 191 -4.36 0.47 19.32
CA LEU A 191 -5.61 -0.26 19.12
C LEU A 191 -6.48 -0.31 20.38
N ILE A 192 -5.87 -0.34 21.57
CA ILE A 192 -6.59 -0.44 22.84
C ILE A 192 -7.57 0.73 23.07
N PRO A 193 -7.16 2.02 22.99
CA PRO A 193 -8.09 3.12 23.17
C PRO A 193 -9.13 3.20 22.05
N VAL A 194 -8.84 2.73 20.83
CA VAL A 194 -9.85 2.61 19.76
C VAL A 194 -10.94 1.63 20.17
N ILE A 195 -10.57 0.47 20.73
CA ILE A 195 -11.53 -0.50 21.24
C ILE A 195 -12.30 0.08 22.43
N LEU A 196 -11.62 0.73 23.39
CA LEU A 196 -12.27 1.36 24.55
C LEU A 196 -13.31 2.41 24.11
N ALA A 197 -13.02 3.19 23.08
CA ALA A 197 -13.94 4.18 22.54
C ALA A 197 -15.25 3.57 22.01
N LEU A 198 -15.20 2.34 21.48
CA LEU A 198 -16.39 1.64 20.99
C LEU A 198 -17.33 1.18 22.13
N TYR A 199 -16.83 1.14 23.37
CA TYR A 199 -17.59 0.76 24.56
C TYR A 199 -18.05 1.97 25.40
N LEU A 200 -17.77 3.20 24.97
CA LEU A 200 -18.22 4.45 25.61
C LEU A 200 -19.67 4.80 25.22
#